data_AF-A0A0G1XHR8-F1
#
_entry.id   AF-A0A0G1XHR8-F1
#
_cell.length_a   1.000
_cell.length_b   1.000
_cell.length_c   1.000
_cell.angle_alpha   90.00
_cell.angle_beta   90.00
_cell.angle_gamma   90.00
#
_symmetry.space_group_name_H-M   'P 1'
#
loop_
_entity.id
_entity.type
_entity.pdbx_description
1 polymer ?
#
loop_
_entity_poly.entity_id
_entity_poly.type
_entity_poly.pdbx_seq_one_letter_code
_entity_poly.pdbx_strand_id
1 'polypeptide(L)'
;TTPEATVAALRALNVGLTKSHIVLITGGSDKGLDTSELVHAIRAYAKKVVFLGGTGTDTIKNNFPDAPIVDSLAKALEAAMAISSPGDTILFSPAFASFGMFKNEYDRNDQFITLVTSL
;
A
#
# COMPACT_ATOMS: atom_id res chain seq x y z
N THR A 1 1.26 2.05 -9.45
CA THR A 1 2.20 2.10 -10.59
C THR A 1 2.92 3.43 -10.66
N THR A 2 2.35 4.51 -10.11
CA THR A 2 3.07 5.76 -9.85
C THR A 2 2.81 6.25 -8.41
N PRO A 3 3.76 6.96 -7.77
CA PRO A 3 3.59 7.52 -6.42
C PRO A 3 2.41 8.48 -6.30
N GLU A 4 2.17 9.32 -7.31
CA GLU A 4 1.15 10.37 -7.30
C GLU A 4 -0.27 9.80 -7.19
N ALA A 5 -0.52 8.65 -7.83
CA ALA A 5 -1.81 7.97 -7.74
C ALA A 5 -2.11 7.51 -6.30
N THR A 6 -1.09 7.02 -5.59
CA THR A 6 -1.22 6.63 -4.18
C THR A 6 -1.42 7.85 -3.28
N VAL A 7 -0.72 8.95 -3.53
CA VAL A 7 -0.93 10.22 -2.80
C VAL A 7 -2.36 10.72 -2.99
N ALA A 8 -2.87 10.73 -4.22
CA ALA A 8 -4.23 11.17 -4.51
C ALA A 8 -5.27 10.30 -3.79
N ALA A 9 -5.10 8.97 -3.79
CA ALA A 9 -5.98 8.05 -3.07
C ALA A 9 -5.99 8.30 -1.55
N LEU A 10 -4.81 8.48 -0.95
CA LEU A 10 -4.67 8.77 0.48
C LEU A 10 -5.38 10.07 0.89
N ARG A 11 -5.23 11.12 0.07
CA ARG A 11 -5.91 12.41 0.28
C ARG A 11 -7.42 12.28 0.15
N ALA A 12 -7.89 11.66 -0.93
CA ALA A 12 -9.31 11.53 -1.23
C ALA A 12 -10.07 10.78 -0.13
N LEU A 13 -9.46 9.72 0.42
CA LEU A 13 -10.08 8.91 1.47
C LEU A 13 -10.02 9.56 2.86
N ASN A 14 -9.29 10.66 3.06
CA ASN A 14 -9.23 11.37 4.34
C ASN A 14 -10.02 12.69 4.36
N VAL A 15 -10.75 13.04 3.30
CA VAL A 15 -11.50 14.30 3.25
C VAL A 15 -12.55 14.36 4.36
N GLY A 16 -12.49 15.42 5.19
CA GLY A 16 -13.45 15.65 6.27
C GLY A 16 -13.21 14.81 7.53
N LEU A 17 -12.12 14.04 7.60
CA LEU A 17 -11.77 13.20 8.75
C LEU A 17 -10.70 13.85 9.61
N THR A 18 -10.83 13.70 10.92
CA THR A 18 -9.86 14.19 11.91
C THR A 18 -8.82 13.14 12.31
N LYS A 19 -9.03 11.88 11.91
CA LYS A 19 -8.13 10.76 12.20
C LYS A 19 -7.98 9.87 10.98
N SER A 20 -6.74 9.45 10.71
CA SER A 20 -6.43 8.45 9.72
C SER A 20 -6.99 7.08 10.12
N HIS A 21 -7.69 6.45 9.19
CA HIS A 21 -8.29 5.11 9.33
C HIS A 21 -7.79 4.17 8.22
N ILE A 22 -6.82 4.60 7.43
CA ILE A 22 -6.32 3.84 6.28
C ILE A 22 -5.18 2.91 6.71
N VAL A 23 -5.33 1.62 6.46
CA VAL A 23 -4.22 0.65 6.44
C VAL A 23 -3.79 0.50 4.98
N LEU A 24 -2.62 1.05 4.64
CA LEU A 24 -2.12 1.07 3.27
C LEU A 24 -1.30 -0.19 2.97
N ILE A 25 -1.64 -0.91 1.91
CA ILE A 25 -0.76 -1.90 1.26
C ILE A 25 -0.07 -1.21 0.08
N THR A 26 1.24 -1.05 0.15
CA THR A 26 2.04 -0.39 -0.88
C THR A 26 3.36 -1.11 -1.14
N GLY A 27 4.17 -0.68 -2.10
CA GLY A 27 5.47 -1.30 -2.41
C GLY A 27 5.53 -1.96 -3.77
N GLY A 28 6.72 -2.43 -4.11
CA GLY A 28 7.03 -3.03 -5.41
C GLY A 28 8.36 -2.52 -5.95
N SER A 29 8.49 -2.50 -7.28
CA SER A 29 9.74 -2.22 -7.97
C SER A 29 9.88 -0.76 -8.38
N ASP A 30 11.07 -0.22 -8.15
CA ASP A 30 11.42 1.16 -8.47
C ASP A 30 11.50 1.39 -9.99
N LYS A 31 11.12 2.60 -10.39
CA LYS A 31 11.27 3.13 -11.75
C LYS A 31 12.11 4.41 -11.78
N GLY A 32 12.81 4.73 -10.68
CA GLY A 32 13.58 5.96 -10.52
C GLY A 32 12.67 7.19 -10.33
N LEU A 33 11.50 6.99 -9.71
CA LEU A 33 10.54 8.07 -9.46
C LEU A 33 10.81 8.72 -8.10
N ASP A 34 10.56 10.03 -7.98
CA ASP A 34 10.64 10.71 -6.69
C ASP A 34 9.53 10.20 -5.76
N THR A 35 9.91 9.79 -4.56
CA THR A 35 9.02 9.23 -3.53
C THR A 35 8.83 10.16 -2.34
N SER A 36 9.39 11.38 -2.39
CA SER A 36 9.35 12.33 -1.27
C SER A 36 7.92 12.68 -0.86
N GLU A 37 7.05 13.01 -1.82
CA GLU A 37 5.63 13.31 -1.54
C GLU A 37 4.87 12.06 -1.07
N LEU A 38 5.20 10.87 -1.60
CA LEU A 38 4.61 9.62 -1.15
C LEU A 38 4.90 9.36 0.32
N VAL A 39 6.16 9.47 0.75
CA VAL A 39 6.54 9.30 2.16
C VAL A 39 5.78 10.30 3.04
N HIS A 40 5.71 11.56 2.63
CA HIS A 40 4.97 12.58 3.38
C HIS A 40 3.47 12.25 3.48
N ALA A 41 2.84 11.86 2.37
CA ALA A 41 1.43 11.50 2.33
C ALA A 41 1.12 10.27 3.18
N ILE A 42 1.95 9.23 3.16
CA ILE A 42 1.77 8.04 4.00
C ILE A 42 1.80 8.43 5.48
N ARG A 43 2.78 9.25 5.90
CA ARG A 43 2.87 9.73 7.29
C ARG A 43 1.67 10.57 7.72
N ALA A 44 1.12 11.37 6.80
CA ALA A 44 0.01 12.27 7.09
C ALA A 44 -1.35 11.56 7.13
N TYR A 45 -1.54 10.54 6.28
CA TYR A 45 -2.88 10.03 5.95
C TYR A 45 -3.09 8.55 6.24
N ALA A 46 -2.03 7.76 6.38
CA ALA A 46 -2.15 6.34 6.70
C ALA A 46 -2.04 6.11 8.22
N LYS A 47 -2.96 5.32 8.76
CA LYS A 47 -2.90 4.83 10.14
C LYS A 47 -1.79 3.80 10.32
N LYS A 48 -1.65 2.90 9.33
CA LYS A 48 -0.65 1.83 9.26
C LYS A 48 -0.25 1.59 7.80
N VAL A 49 0.90 0.98 7.59
CA VAL A 49 1.38 0.58 6.26
C VAL A 49 1.93 -0.84 6.30
N VAL A 50 1.66 -1.60 5.25
CA VAL A 50 2.21 -2.93 4.95
C VAL A 50 2.90 -2.82 3.59
N PHE A 51 4.13 -3.30 3.50
CA PHE A 51 4.89 -3.28 2.27
C PHE A 51 4.88 -4.62 1.55
N LEU A 52 4.68 -4.58 0.24
CA LEU A 52 5.14 -5.62 -0.67
C LEU A 52 6.63 -5.43 -0.92
N GLY A 53 7.40 -6.51 -0.96
CA GLY A 53 8.83 -6.47 -1.24
C GLY A 53 9.16 -5.94 -2.64
N GLY A 54 10.32 -5.30 -2.77
CA GLY A 54 10.84 -4.83 -4.06
C GLY A 54 11.76 -3.63 -3.93
N THR A 55 12.47 -3.29 -5.03
CA THR A 55 13.46 -2.21 -5.04
C THR A 55 12.88 -0.83 -4.72
N GLY A 56 11.61 -0.59 -5.06
CA GLY A 56 10.91 0.66 -4.72
C GLY A 56 10.56 0.73 -3.23
N THR A 57 10.21 -0.41 -2.65
CA THR A 57 10.05 -0.52 -1.19
C THR A 57 11.35 -0.20 -0.47
N ASP A 58 12.49 -0.67 -0.99
CA ASP A 58 13.80 -0.41 -0.39
C ASP A 58 14.15 1.07 -0.32
N THR A 59 13.61 1.91 -1.22
CA THR A 59 13.85 3.37 -1.20
C THR A 59 13.09 4.08 -0.08
N ILE A 60 11.95 3.54 0.37
CA ILE A 60 11.08 4.20 1.36
C ILE A 60 10.99 3.49 2.72
N LYS A 61 11.29 2.19 2.83
CA LYS A 61 11.05 1.38 4.03
C LYS A 61 11.68 1.94 5.31
N ASN A 62 12.84 2.58 5.21
CA ASN A 62 13.54 3.16 6.37
C ASN A 62 12.76 4.32 7.02
N ASN A 63 11.77 4.88 6.32
CA ASN A 63 10.85 5.87 6.91
C ASN A 63 9.81 5.24 7.85
N PHE A 64 9.59 3.93 7.75
CA PHE A 64 8.53 3.20 8.45
C PHE A 64 9.10 1.90 9.03
N PRO A 65 9.98 1.99 10.05
CA PRO A 65 10.74 0.84 10.55
C PRO A 65 9.88 -0.31 11.10
N ASP A 66 8.67 0.00 11.58
CA ASP A 66 7.75 -0.99 12.16
C ASP A 66 6.80 -1.61 11.12
N ALA A 67 6.89 -1.20 9.86
CA ALA A 67 6.00 -1.68 8.82
C ALA A 67 6.45 -3.07 8.33
N PRO A 68 5.56 -4.08 8.34
CA PRO A 68 5.90 -5.41 7.83
C PRO A 68 6.16 -5.34 6.32
N ILE A 69 7.16 -6.10 5.86
CA ILE A 69 7.48 -6.31 4.45
C ILE A 69 7.21 -7.77 4.11
N VAL A 70 6.36 -8.02 3.13
CA VAL A 70 5.93 -9.37 2.72
C VAL A 70 6.10 -9.60 1.22
N ASP A 71 6.09 -10.87 0.82
CA ASP A 71 6.42 -11.31 -0.54
C ASP A 71 5.20 -11.64 -1.41
N SER A 72 3.96 -11.49 -0.89
CA SER A 72 2.74 -11.77 -1.64
C SER A 72 1.57 -10.90 -1.21
N LEU A 73 0.61 -10.71 -2.13
CA LEU A 73 -0.60 -9.96 -1.86
C LEU A 73 -1.47 -10.62 -0.77
N ALA A 74 -1.51 -11.95 -0.74
CA ALA A 74 -2.25 -12.70 0.28
C ALA A 74 -1.70 -12.41 1.70
N LYS A 75 -0.38 -12.52 1.89
CA LYS A 75 0.26 -12.17 3.16
C LYS A 75 0.11 -10.69 3.51
N ALA A 76 0.10 -9.82 2.50
CA ALA A 76 -0.09 -8.39 2.71
C ALA A 76 -1.49 -8.07 3.22
N LEU A 77 -2.50 -8.73 2.65
CA LEU A 77 -3.89 -8.60 3.10
C LEU A 77 -4.07 -9.19 4.50
N GLU A 78 -3.50 -10.36 4.78
CA GLU A 78 -3.52 -10.97 6.12
C GLU A 78 -2.88 -10.05 7.16
N ALA A 79 -1.69 -9.52 6.89
CA ALA A 79 -1.02 -8.57 7.78
C ALA A 79 -1.84 -7.28 7.97
N ALA A 80 -2.43 -6.74 6.89
CA ALA A 80 -3.27 -5.55 6.95
C ALA A 80 -4.54 -5.79 7.78
N MET A 81 -5.17 -6.95 7.65
CA MET A 81 -6.33 -7.36 8.46
C MET A 81 -5.96 -7.54 9.93
N ALA A 82 -4.81 -8.13 10.23
CA ALA A 82 -4.36 -8.35 11.61
C ALA A 82 -4.07 -7.05 12.38
N ILE A 83 -3.72 -5.96 11.68
CA ILE A 83 -3.42 -4.66 12.28
C ILE A 83 -4.54 -3.63 12.10
N SER A 84 -5.65 -4.00 11.45
CA SER A 84 -6.81 -3.13 11.27
C SER A 84 -7.78 -3.23 12.46
N SER A 85 -8.71 -2.29 12.52
CA SER A 85 -9.79 -2.24 13.50
C SER A 85 -11.12 -1.99 12.77
N PRO A 86 -12.27 -2.35 13.36
CA PRO A 86 -13.57 -1.99 12.79
C PRO A 86 -13.66 -0.49 12.47
N GLY A 87 -14.03 -0.16 11.23
CA GLY A 87 -14.06 1.20 10.71
C GLY A 87 -12.79 1.65 9.97
N ASP A 88 -11.73 0.85 9.97
CA ASP A 88 -10.57 1.10 9.11
C ASP A 88 -10.85 0.70 7.66
N THR A 89 -10.15 1.38 6.74
CA THR A 89 -10.13 1.06 5.30
C THR A 89 -8.79 0.40 4.97
N ILE A 90 -8.81 -0.81 4.41
CA ILE A 90 -7.61 -1.41 3.80
C ILE A 90 -7.51 -0.92 2.35
N LEU A 91 -6.49 -0.11 2.06
CA LEU A 91 -6.25 0.45 0.74
C LEU A 91 -5.09 -0.30 0.08
N PHE A 92 -5.36 -1.01 -1.02
CA PHE A 92 -4.30 -1.52 -1.87
C PHE A 92 -3.93 -0.47 -2.95
N SER A 93 -2.80 0.20 -2.74
CA SER A 93 -2.28 1.21 -3.67
C SER A 93 -0.75 1.10 -3.75
N PRO A 94 -0.23 0.29 -4.69
CA PRO A 94 1.17 -0.14 -4.66
C PRO A 94 2.20 0.97 -4.84
N ALA A 95 1.85 2.14 -5.37
CA ALA A 95 2.74 3.26 -5.74
C ALA A 95 3.83 2.93 -6.77
N PHE A 96 4.36 1.71 -6.76
CA PHE A 96 5.44 1.21 -7.59
C PHE A 96 4.92 0.31 -8.71
N ALA A 97 5.83 -0.09 -9.60
CA ALA A 97 5.54 -1.11 -10.59
C ALA A 97 5.56 -2.50 -9.95
N SER A 98 4.75 -3.41 -10.47
CA SER A 98 4.78 -4.81 -10.05
C SER A 98 5.72 -5.59 -10.95
N PHE A 99 6.94 -5.86 -10.52
CA PHE A 99 7.83 -6.74 -11.25
C PHE A 99 7.82 -8.13 -10.62
N GLY A 100 7.42 -9.15 -11.39
CA GLY A 100 7.42 -10.56 -10.97
C GLY A 100 6.23 -11.02 -10.11
N MET A 101 5.55 -10.12 -9.38
CA MET A 101 4.42 -10.50 -8.51
C MET A 101 3.08 -10.65 -9.23
N PHE A 102 2.87 -9.91 -10.32
CA PHE A 102 1.64 -9.94 -11.11
C PHE A 102 1.96 -9.96 -12.61
N LYS A 103 1.11 -10.62 -13.41
CA LYS A 103 1.27 -10.66 -14.87
C LYS A 103 1.05 -9.29 -15.50
N ASN A 104 0.08 -8.55 -14.98
CA ASN A 104 -0.28 -7.18 -15.36
C ASN A 104 -1.19 -6.57 -14.27
N GLU A 105 -1.65 -5.35 -14.50
CA GLU A 105 -2.55 -4.63 -13.58
C GLU A 105 -3.93 -5.29 -13.40
N TYR A 106 -4.43 -6.02 -14.40
CA TYR A 106 -5.69 -6.75 -14.33
C TYR A 106 -5.55 -8.00 -13.45
N ASP A 107 -4.50 -8.79 -13.66
CA ASP A 107 -4.17 -9.95 -12.82
C ASP A 107 -3.98 -9.55 -11.35
N ARG A 108 -3.33 -8.40 -11.11
CA ARG A 108 -3.22 -7.81 -9.77
C ARG A 108 -4.60 -7.49 -9.16
N ASN A 109 -5.49 -6.89 -9.94
CA ASN A 109 -6.84 -6.56 -9.49
C ASN A 109 -7.63 -7.84 -9.18
N ASP A 110 -7.61 -8.82 -10.08
CA ASP A 110 -8.37 -10.06 -9.95
C ASP A 110 -7.91 -10.88 -8.75
N GLN A 111 -6.59 -10.94 -8.49
CA GLN A 111 -6.06 -11.55 -7.28
C GLN A 111 -6.53 -10.83 -6.01
N PHE A 112 -6.53 -9.49 -6.01
CA PHE A 112 -7.01 -8.71 -4.87
C PHE A 112 -8.50 -8.98 -4.61
N ILE A 113 -9.34 -8.90 -5.65
CA ILE A 113 -10.78 -9.17 -5.54
C ILE A 113 -11.03 -10.58 -5.04
N THR A 114 -10.36 -11.58 -5.62
CA THR A 114 -10.50 -12.98 -5.21
C THR A 114 -10.20 -13.14 -3.72
N LEU A 115 -9.08 -12.59 -3.25
CA LEU A 115 -8.69 -12.65 -1.84
C LEU A 115 -9.72 -11.98 -0.93
N VAL A 116 -10.16 -10.77 -1.26
CA VAL A 116 -11.15 -10.03 -0.46
C VAL A 116 -12.50 -10.75 -0.41
N THR A 117 -12.95 -11.34 -1.52
CA THR A 117 -14.22 -12.09 -1.56
C THR A 117 -14.17 -13.45 -0.85
N SER A 118 -12.97 -13.92 -0.49
CA SER A 118 -12.76 -15.18 0.22
C SER A 118 -12.61 -15.03 1.74
N LEU A 119 -12.61 -13.80 2.25
CA LEU A 119 -12.60 -13.46 3.68
C LEU A 119 -13.99 -13.62 4.30
#